data_AF-A0AAD2CP53-F1
#
_entry.id   AF-A0AAD2CP53-F1
#
_cell.length_a   1.000
_cell.length_b   1.000
_cell.length_c   1.000
_cell.angle_alpha   90.00
_cell.angle_beta   90.00
_cell.angle_gamma   90.00
#
_symmetry.space_group_name_H-M   'P 1'
#
loop_
_entity.id
_entity.type
_entity.pdbx_description
1 polymer ?
#
loop_
_entity_poly.entity_id
_entity_poly.type
_entity_poly.pdbx_seq_one_letter_code
_entity_poly.pdbx_strand_id
1 'polypeptide(L)'
;MLVTLDSAAAAKKIDHLGMSPFHILTSSANLREDIFKYILSGLDYLEAHQCCWQKDYQGKTCIDYLLEQPRRSNEVSNSMIQMILKKSVQDRLLGWGLESWRLEMSGTIDRICTNEDADANKELVDELYKKCLSMRSMRTYLC
;
A
#
# COMPACT_ATOMS: atom_id res chain seq x y z
N MET A 1 -17.40 -13.21 14.92
CA MET A 1 -16.34 -12.55 14.15
C MET A 1 -16.80 -12.55 12.69
N LEU A 2 -17.40 -11.45 12.22
CA LEU A 2 -17.94 -11.34 10.86
C LEU A 2 -16.77 -11.14 9.89
N VAL A 3 -16.31 -12.23 9.28
CA VAL A 3 -15.50 -12.15 8.05
C VAL A 3 -16.46 -11.61 6.99
N THR A 4 -16.38 -10.32 6.70
CA THR A 4 -17.16 -9.72 5.62
C THR A 4 -16.80 -10.42 4.31
N LEU A 5 -17.79 -10.67 3.45
CA LEU A 5 -17.64 -11.38 2.17
C LEU A 5 -16.49 -10.81 1.32
N ASP A 6 -16.17 -9.53 1.46
CA ASP A 6 -15.05 -8.86 0.79
C ASP A 6 -13.67 -9.37 1.23
N SER A 7 -13.51 -9.75 2.51
CA SER A 7 -12.24 -10.30 3.02
C SER A 7 -11.92 -11.68 2.45
N ALA A 8 -12.94 -12.43 2.01
CA ALA A 8 -12.75 -13.75 1.40
C ALA A 8 -12.28 -13.64 -0.06
N ALA A 9 -12.66 -12.57 -0.78
CA ALA A 9 -12.22 -12.33 -2.16
C ALA A 9 -10.74 -11.94 -2.21
N ALA A 10 -10.29 -11.07 -1.29
CA ALA A 10 -8.88 -10.72 -1.17
C ALA A 10 -8.01 -11.87 -0.64
N ALA A 11 -8.53 -12.70 0.29
CA ALA A 11 -7.82 -13.89 0.77
C ALA A 11 -7.53 -14.90 -0.36
N LYS A 12 -8.32 -14.93 -1.43
CA LYS A 12 -8.02 -15.76 -2.63
C LYS A 12 -6.84 -15.23 -3.46
N LYS A 13 -6.47 -13.96 -3.27
CA LYS A 13 -5.38 -13.28 -4.00
C LYS A 13 -4.05 -13.30 -3.22
N ILE A 14 -4.04 -13.90 -2.03
CA ILE A 14 -2.87 -14.06 -1.17
C ILE A 14 -2.63 -15.56 -0.99
N ASP A 15 -1.41 -16.03 -1.21
CA ASP A 15 -1.09 -17.44 -1.03
C ASP A 15 -0.84 -17.81 0.45
N HIS A 16 -0.55 -19.09 0.69
CA HIS A 16 -0.27 -19.62 2.04
C HIS A 16 1.00 -19.05 2.69
N LEU A 17 1.87 -18.39 1.94
CA LEU A 17 3.07 -17.70 2.42
C LEU A 17 2.84 -16.20 2.61
N GLY A 18 1.62 -15.70 2.42
CA GLY A 18 1.31 -14.28 2.50
C GLY A 18 1.71 -13.51 1.24
N MET A 19 2.09 -14.19 0.14
CA MET A 19 2.48 -13.53 -1.09
C MET A 19 1.25 -13.13 -1.91
N SER A 20 1.24 -11.88 -2.36
CA SER A 20 0.28 -11.38 -3.35
C SER A 20 0.97 -11.21 -4.71
N PRO A 21 0.22 -11.10 -5.82
CA PRO A 21 0.78 -10.77 -7.13
C PRO A 21 1.65 -9.50 -7.12
N PHE A 22 1.38 -8.56 -6.21
CA PHE A 22 2.20 -7.35 -6.06
C PHE A 22 3.60 -7.67 -5.55
N HIS A 23 3.77 -8.61 -4.61
CA HIS A 23 5.10 -9.02 -4.13
C HIS A 23 5.96 -9.59 -5.27
N ILE A 24 5.35 -10.34 -6.18
CA ILE A 24 6.04 -10.87 -7.36
C ILE A 24 6.48 -9.73 -8.29
N LEU A 25 5.60 -8.75 -8.53
CA LEU A 25 5.90 -7.63 -9.41
C LEU A 25 6.94 -6.67 -8.82
N THR A 26 6.91 -6.44 -7.50
CA THR A 26 7.81 -5.49 -6.82
C THR A 26 9.17 -6.08 -6.48
N SER A 27 9.29 -7.40 -6.41
CA SER A 27 10.58 -8.10 -6.24
C SER A 27 11.30 -8.41 -7.55
N SER A 28 10.64 -8.20 -8.70
CA SER A 28 11.22 -8.42 -10.02
C SER A 28 12.41 -7.51 -10.27
N ALA A 29 13.44 -8.03 -10.95
CA ALA A 29 14.61 -7.25 -11.38
C ALA A 29 14.22 -6.11 -12.36
N ASN A 30 13.15 -6.31 -13.13
CA ASN A 30 12.58 -5.29 -14.01
C ASN A 30 11.15 -5.02 -13.57
N LEU A 31 10.92 -3.83 -13.02
CA LEU A 31 9.60 -3.42 -12.58
C LEU A 31 8.68 -3.19 -13.79
N ARG A 32 7.50 -3.80 -13.73
CA ARG A 32 6.45 -3.69 -14.76
C ARG A 32 5.31 -2.82 -14.25
N GLU A 33 5.56 -1.52 -14.24
CA GLU A 33 4.60 -0.51 -13.77
C GLU A 33 3.25 -0.60 -14.50
N ASP A 34 3.28 -0.91 -15.79
CA ASP A 34 2.11 -1.09 -16.64
C ASP A 34 1.19 -2.22 -16.14
N ILE A 35 1.77 -3.39 -15.88
CA ILE A 35 1.05 -4.54 -15.34
C ILE A 35 0.57 -4.26 -13.92
N PHE A 36 1.43 -3.64 -13.11
CA PHE A 36 1.11 -3.28 -11.74
C PHE A 36 -0.12 -2.35 -11.67
N LYS A 37 -0.10 -1.29 -12.48
CA LYS A 37 -1.20 -0.33 -12.58
C LYS A 37 -2.49 -1.00 -13.07
N TYR A 38 -2.39 -1.87 -14.07
CA TYR A 38 -3.54 -2.62 -14.58
C TYR A 38 -4.20 -3.44 -13.48
N ILE A 39 -3.43 -4.23 -12.73
CA ILE A 39 -3.96 -5.06 -11.64
C ILE A 39 -4.54 -4.18 -10.53
N LEU A 40 -3.80 -3.14 -10.10
CA LEU A 40 -4.24 -2.26 -9.01
C LEU A 40 -5.53 -1.51 -9.35
N SER A 41 -5.73 -1.15 -10.62
CA SER A 41 -6.96 -0.47 -11.09
C SER A 41 -8.21 -1.35 -11.00
N GLY A 42 -8.05 -2.67 -11.07
CA GLY A 42 -9.14 -3.64 -10.95
C GLY A 42 -9.52 -3.97 -9.51
N LEU A 43 -8.83 -3.42 -8.51
CA LEU A 43 -9.11 -3.63 -7.09
C LEU A 43 -9.84 -2.42 -6.49
N ASP A 44 -10.70 -2.67 -5.50
CA ASP A 44 -11.16 -1.61 -4.60
C ASP A 44 -10.07 -1.22 -3.58
N TYR A 45 -10.31 -0.18 -2.78
CA TYR A 45 -9.32 0.32 -1.82
C TYR A 45 -9.04 -0.70 -0.69
N LEU A 46 -10.00 -1.56 -0.33
CA LEU A 46 -9.86 -2.52 0.76
C LEU A 46 -9.05 -3.72 0.31
N GLU A 47 -9.37 -4.27 -0.87
CA GLU A 47 -8.61 -5.35 -1.50
C GLU A 47 -7.18 -4.89 -1.79
N ALA A 48 -6.99 -3.68 -2.33
CA ALA A 48 -5.66 -3.12 -2.56
C ALA A 48 -4.88 -2.98 -1.26
N HIS A 49 -5.52 -2.51 -0.18
CA HIS A 49 -4.88 -2.42 1.13
C HIS A 49 -4.45 -3.81 1.63
N GLN A 50 -5.33 -4.80 1.57
CA GLN A 50 -4.99 -6.17 1.98
C GLN A 50 -3.85 -6.74 1.13
N CYS A 51 -3.88 -6.60 -0.18
CA CYS A 51 -2.87 -7.21 -1.05
C CYS A 51 -1.51 -6.50 -1.01
N CYS A 52 -1.46 -5.18 -0.78
CA CYS A 52 -0.22 -4.40 -0.78
C CYS A 52 0.45 -4.30 0.60
N TRP A 53 -0.33 -4.38 1.68
CA TRP A 53 0.18 -4.29 3.05
C TRP A 53 0.27 -5.64 3.77
N GLN A 54 -0.16 -6.72 3.12
CA GLN A 54 0.10 -8.08 3.60
C GLN A 54 1.62 -8.29 3.70
N LYS A 55 2.06 -8.83 4.84
CA LYS A 55 3.44 -9.30 5.00
C LYS A 55 3.56 -10.73 4.49
N ASP A 56 4.61 -10.98 3.73
CA ASP A 56 4.98 -12.32 3.31
C ASP A 56 5.66 -13.11 4.47
N TYR A 57 6.14 -14.32 4.15
CA TYR A 57 6.86 -15.17 5.10
C TYR A 57 8.19 -14.56 5.60
N GLN A 58 8.76 -13.60 4.87
CA GLN A 58 9.95 -12.83 5.29
C GLN A 58 9.58 -11.62 6.15
N GLY A 59 8.28 -11.36 6.36
CA GLY A 59 7.80 -10.20 7.10
C GLY A 59 7.84 -8.90 6.29
N LYS A 60 8.02 -8.98 4.96
CA LYS A 60 8.10 -7.84 4.05
C LYS A 60 6.78 -7.63 3.31
N THR A 61 6.45 -6.38 3.06
CA THR A 61 5.35 -5.94 2.20
C THR A 61 5.85 -5.66 0.79
N CYS A 62 4.95 -5.44 -0.18
CA CYS A 62 5.36 -5.06 -1.52
C CYS A 62 6.09 -3.70 -1.56
N ILE A 63 5.78 -2.78 -0.64
CA ILE A 63 6.47 -1.49 -0.52
C ILE A 63 7.92 -1.69 -0.04
N ASP A 64 8.16 -2.59 0.91
CA ASP A 64 9.53 -2.89 1.37
C ASP A 64 10.41 -3.32 0.20
N TYR A 65 9.90 -4.19 -0.68
CA TYR A 65 10.63 -4.60 -1.88
C TYR A 65 10.90 -3.44 -2.84
N LEU A 66 9.98 -2.47 -2.98
CA LEU A 66 10.19 -1.30 -3.83
C LEU A 66 11.24 -0.33 -3.27
N LEU A 67 11.28 -0.17 -1.95
CA LEU A 67 12.28 0.66 -1.25
C LEU A 67 13.69 0.07 -1.34
N GLU A 68 13.80 -1.25 -1.47
CA GLU A 68 15.08 -1.96 -1.63
C GLU A 68 15.63 -1.94 -3.07
N GLN A 69 14.87 -1.40 -4.05
CA GLN A 69 15.28 -1.41 -5.46
C GLN A 69 16.48 -0.48 -5.75
N PRO A 70 17.36 -0.83 -6.69
CA PRO A 70 18.50 0.00 -7.06
C PRO A 70 18.10 1.39 -7.59
N ARG A 71 18.97 2.40 -7.41
CA ARG A 71 18.70 3.81 -7.77
C ARG A 71 18.25 4.08 -9.21
N ARG A 72 18.54 3.22 -10.19
CA ARG A 72 18.01 3.36 -11.58
C ARG A 72 16.53 3.01 -11.70
N SER A 73 16.02 2.19 -10.79
CA SER A 73 14.61 1.82 -10.67
C SER A 73 13.84 2.84 -9.83
N ASN A 74 14.49 3.88 -9.30
CA ASN A 74 13.90 4.75 -8.28
C ASN A 74 12.66 5.50 -8.80
N GLU A 75 12.66 5.98 -10.05
CA GLU A 75 11.48 6.65 -10.62
C GLU A 75 10.27 5.71 -10.75
N VAL A 76 10.50 4.49 -11.25
CA VAL A 76 9.44 3.49 -11.42
C VAL A 76 8.97 2.95 -10.06
N SER A 77 9.90 2.67 -9.15
CA SER A 77 9.61 2.29 -7.76
C SER A 77 8.79 3.37 -7.07
N ASN A 78 9.19 4.64 -7.17
CA ASN A 78 8.48 5.76 -6.55
C ASN A 78 7.09 5.93 -7.14
N SER A 79 6.93 5.80 -8.46
CA SER A 79 5.61 5.81 -9.09
C SER A 79 4.73 4.69 -8.53
N MET A 80 5.26 3.47 -8.41
CA MET A 80 4.53 2.33 -7.86
C MET A 80 4.18 2.50 -6.37
N ILE A 81 5.10 3.01 -5.55
CA ILE A 81 4.84 3.37 -4.15
C ILE A 81 3.72 4.41 -4.09
N GLN A 82 3.79 5.46 -4.91
CA GLN A 82 2.77 6.50 -4.96
C GLN A 82 1.40 5.91 -5.32
N MET A 83 1.34 5.00 -6.30
CA MET A 83 0.11 4.31 -6.69
C MET A 83 -0.47 3.47 -5.54
N ILE A 84 0.36 2.70 -4.83
CA ILE A 84 -0.06 1.90 -3.67
C ILE A 84 -0.65 2.82 -2.59
N LEU A 85 0.08 3.86 -2.21
CA LEU A 85 -0.31 4.73 -1.11
C LEU A 85 -1.59 5.50 -1.47
N LYS A 86 -1.71 6.03 -2.70
CA LYS A 86 -2.95 6.68 -3.15
C LYS A 86 -4.15 5.71 -3.06
N LYS A 87 -4.02 4.52 -3.63
CA LYS A 87 -5.13 3.55 -3.69
C LYS A 87 -5.51 2.96 -2.33
N SER A 88 -4.54 2.66 -1.47
CA SER A 88 -4.77 1.94 -0.21
C SER A 88 -4.96 2.87 1.00
N VAL A 89 -4.48 4.12 0.92
CA VAL A 89 -4.58 5.12 2.00
C VAL A 89 -5.52 6.24 1.60
N GLN A 90 -5.24 6.95 0.52
CA GLN A 90 -5.96 8.18 0.16
C GLN A 90 -7.42 7.90 -0.27
N ASP A 91 -7.65 6.93 -1.15
CA ASP A 91 -9.00 6.56 -1.61
C ASP A 91 -9.90 6.10 -0.45
N ARG A 92 -9.28 5.47 0.55
CA ARG A 92 -9.98 5.04 1.76
C ARG A 92 -10.44 6.21 2.63
N LEU A 93 -9.64 7.29 2.69
CA LEU A 93 -9.97 8.50 3.45
C LEU A 93 -11.04 9.35 2.75
N LEU A 94 -11.07 9.36 1.41
CA LEU A 94 -12.14 9.99 0.64
C LEU A 94 -13.52 9.44 1.04
N GLY A 95 -13.61 8.13 1.26
CA GLY A 95 -14.85 7.48 1.73
C GLY A 95 -15.30 7.88 3.14
N TRP A 96 -14.47 8.59 3.92
CA TRP A 96 -14.78 9.00 5.30
C TRP A 96 -15.06 10.50 5.44
N GLY A 97 -14.93 11.30 4.37
CA GLY A 97 -15.17 12.75 4.41
C GLY A 97 -14.12 13.55 5.20
N LEU A 98 -12.93 12.97 5.46
CA LEU A 98 -11.85 13.59 6.24
C LEU A 98 -10.88 14.36 5.32
N GLU A 99 -11.33 15.50 4.79
CA GLU A 99 -10.59 16.27 3.79
C GLU A 99 -9.23 16.80 4.29
N SER A 100 -9.15 17.24 5.55
CA SER A 100 -7.89 17.69 6.16
C SER A 100 -6.85 16.57 6.23
N TRP A 101 -7.28 15.35 6.56
CA TRP A 101 -6.42 14.16 6.60
C TRP A 101 -5.98 13.75 5.20
N ARG A 102 -6.86 13.86 4.20
CA ARG A 102 -6.51 13.61 2.80
C ARG A 102 -5.35 14.48 2.34
N LEU A 103 -5.38 15.77 2.69
CA LEU A 103 -4.31 16.72 2.34
C LEU A 103 -3.01 16.39 3.09
N GLU A 104 -3.08 16.11 4.40
CA GLU A 104 -1.90 15.69 5.19
C GLU A 104 -1.26 14.42 4.61
N MET A 105 -2.06 13.39 4.31
CA MET A 105 -1.55 12.15 3.74
C MET A 105 -0.96 12.36 2.34
N SER A 106 -1.54 13.22 1.51
CA SER A 106 -0.98 13.54 0.19
C SER A 106 0.40 14.16 0.32
N GLY A 107 0.58 15.11 1.25
CA GLY A 107 1.88 15.71 1.53
C GLY A 107 2.91 14.68 2.03
N THR A 108 2.52 13.73 2.87
CA THR A 108 3.40 12.66 3.33
C THR A 108 3.78 11.70 2.20
N ILE A 109 2.83 11.34 1.33
CA ILE A 109 3.09 10.50 0.15
C ILE A 109 4.12 11.18 -0.78
N ASP A 110 3.94 12.47 -1.05
CA ASP A 110 4.86 13.21 -1.91
C ASP A 110 6.27 13.31 -1.27
N ARG A 111 6.36 13.46 0.06
CA ARG A 111 7.64 13.42 0.78
C ARG A 111 8.35 12.07 0.67
N ILE A 112 7.61 10.96 0.80
CA ILE A 112 8.18 9.60 0.62
C ILE A 112 8.73 9.44 -0.80
N CYS A 113 7.99 9.90 -1.81
CA CYS A 113 8.36 9.70 -3.21
C CYS A 113 9.49 10.63 -3.69
N THR A 114 9.82 11.68 -2.93
CA THR A 114 10.84 12.69 -3.29
C THR A 114 12.12 12.57 -2.45
N ASN A 115 12.09 11.83 -1.34
CA ASN A 115 13.22 11.63 -0.47
C ASN A 115 14.11 10.47 -0.95
N GLU A 116 15.42 10.68 -0.97
CA GLU A 116 16.42 9.69 -1.42
C GLU A 116 16.83 8.71 -0.32
N ASP A 117 16.45 8.98 0.94
CA ASP A 117 16.75 8.14 2.10
C ASP A 117 15.68 7.04 2.27
N ALA A 118 16.06 5.81 1.94
CA ALA A 118 15.17 4.64 2.00
C ALA A 118 14.77 4.28 3.44
N ASP A 119 15.65 4.48 4.43
CA ASP A 119 15.35 4.17 5.83
C ASP A 119 14.33 5.18 6.38
N ALA A 120 14.53 6.47 6.11
CA ALA A 120 13.56 7.50 6.44
C ALA A 120 12.21 7.28 5.74
N ASN A 121 12.22 6.86 4.48
CA ASN A 121 11.00 6.53 3.73
C ASN A 121 10.25 5.36 4.36
N LYS A 122 10.96 4.33 4.83
CA LYS A 122 10.37 3.20 5.53
C LYS A 122 9.67 3.62 6.82
N GLU A 123 10.29 4.48 7.62
CA GLU A 123 9.68 5.02 8.84
C GLU A 123 8.38 5.78 8.54
N LEU A 124 8.38 6.62 7.50
CA LEU A 124 7.20 7.36 7.06
C LEU A 124 6.07 6.45 6.55
N VAL A 125 6.41 5.40 5.79
CA VAL A 125 5.45 4.37 5.34
C VAL A 125 4.83 3.64 6.53
N ASP A 126 5.63 3.25 7.52
CA ASP A 126 5.16 2.59 8.74
C ASP A 126 4.25 3.52 9.56
N GLU A 127 4.56 4.81 9.65
CA GLU A 127 3.71 5.80 10.31
C GLU A 127 2.35 5.92 9.59
N LEU A 128 2.36 6.03 8.25
CA LEU A 128 1.14 6.05 7.44
C LEU A 128 0.28 4.82 7.68
N TYR A 129 0.90 3.63 7.72
CA TYR A 129 0.19 2.38 7.99
C TYR A 129 -0.47 2.39 9.36
N LYS A 130 0.28 2.75 10.40
CA LYS A 130 -0.23 2.84 11.78
C LYS A 130 -1.37 3.84 11.89
N LYS A 131 -1.25 5.01 11.25
CA LYS A 131 -2.34 6.01 11.15
C LYS A 131 -3.58 5.42 10.46
N CYS A 132 -3.42 4.69 9.37
CA CYS A 132 -4.55 4.04 8.67
C CYS A 132 -5.25 2.97 9.52
N LEU A 133 -4.48 2.23 10.32
CA LEU A 133 -5.03 1.24 11.25
C LEU A 133 -5.74 1.89 12.44
N SER A 134 -5.15 2.92 13.06
CA SER A 134 -5.77 3.63 14.20
C SER A 134 -7.08 4.32 13.81
N MET A 135 -7.17 4.86 12.59
CA MET A 135 -8.42 5.44 12.14
C MET A 135 -9.50 4.39 11.86
N ARG A 136 -9.11 3.15 11.47
CA ARG A 136 -10.05 2.03 11.32
C ARG A 136 -10.74 1.71 12.64
N SER A 137 -9.98 1.66 13.73
CA SER A 137 -10.54 1.38 15.04
C SER A 137 -11.48 2.50 15.46
N MET A 138 -11.12 3.77 15.27
CA MET A 138 -12.01 4.92 15.56
C MET A 138 -13.35 4.85 14.80
N ARG A 139 -13.37 4.50 13.51
CA ARG A 139 -14.64 4.33 12.76
C ARG A 139 -15.51 3.21 13.33
N THR A 140 -14.90 2.14 13.86
CA THR A 140 -15.63 1.02 14.46
C THR A 140 -16.34 1.42 15.76
N TYR A 141 -15.96 2.54 16.38
CA TYR A 141 -16.58 3.09 17.59
C TYR A 141 -17.57 4.23 17.34
N LEU A 142 -17.61 4.78 16.12
CA LEU A 142 -18.44 5.94 15.75
C LEU A 142 -19.63 5.56 14.85
N CYS A 143 -19.78 4.27 14.52
CA CYS A 143 -20.92 3.67 13.83
C CYS A 143 -21.53 2.58 14.72
#